data_AF-A0A2N6E5J3-F1
#
_entry.id   AF-A0A2N6E5J3-F1
#
_cell.length_a   1.000
_cell.length_b   1.000
_cell.length_c   1.000
_cell.angle_alpha   90.00
_cell.angle_beta   90.00
_cell.angle_gamma   90.00
#
_symmetry.space_group_name_H-M   'P 1'
#
loop_
_entity.id
_entity.type
_entity.pdbx_description
1 polymer ?
#
loop_
_entity_poly.entity_id
_entity_poly.type
_entity_poly.pdbx_seq_one_letter_code
_entity_poly.pdbx_strand_id
1 'polypeptide(L)'
;MRPEEYVKSSPYFFRRIKLALVLVVAALLGLAALFPAPLQVPADISRVPNPSKSAWFLLWMQELVSYSGTLIYLILALGLFFFLLPFLPGTEASTRARWFPRDQMAVNLLTLAAFVAIVLLTGVALFFRGENWAFVLPF
;
A
#
# COMPACT_ATOMS: atom_id res chain seq x y z
N MET A 1 21.05 -15.17 -19.49
CA MET A 1 21.91 -15.05 -18.28
C MET A 1 22.80 -16.27 -18.24
N ARG A 2 24.06 -16.12 -17.80
CA ARG A 2 25.00 -17.24 -17.81
C ARG A 2 24.90 -18.03 -16.50
N PRO A 3 25.02 -19.38 -16.52
CA PRO A 3 24.86 -20.22 -15.32
C PRO A 3 25.77 -19.82 -14.15
N GLU A 4 26.94 -19.24 -14.44
CA GLU A 4 27.89 -18.75 -13.44
C GLU A 4 27.42 -17.55 -12.60
N GLU A 5 26.35 -16.84 -13.00
CA GLU A 5 25.79 -15.71 -12.25
C GLU A 5 24.85 -16.15 -11.11
N TYR A 6 24.55 -17.45 -10.99
CA TYR A 6 23.60 -17.97 -10.02
C TYR A 6 24.27 -18.66 -8.83
N VAL A 7 23.69 -18.49 -7.66
CA VAL A 7 24.06 -19.20 -6.44
C VAL A 7 22.85 -20.01 -5.96
N LYS A 8 23.08 -21.21 -5.43
CA LYS A 8 22.00 -22.05 -4.87
C LYS A 8 21.18 -21.28 -3.84
N SER A 9 19.86 -21.38 -3.92
CA SER A 9 18.94 -20.71 -2.98
C SER A 9 19.18 -21.13 -1.53
N SER A 10 19.49 -22.41 -1.33
CA SER A 10 19.98 -22.92 -0.04
C SER A 10 21.53 -23.00 -0.06
N PRO A 11 22.23 -22.49 0.97
CA PRO A 11 21.70 -21.81 2.16
C PRO A 11 21.51 -20.29 1.98
N TYR A 12 22.06 -19.69 0.92
CA TYR A 12 22.32 -18.26 0.86
C TYR A 12 21.06 -17.38 0.89
N PHE A 13 20.05 -17.69 0.08
CA PHE A 13 18.80 -16.94 0.01
C PHE A 13 17.90 -17.24 1.22
N PHE A 14 17.71 -18.52 1.55
CA PHE A 14 16.84 -18.92 2.67
C PHE A 14 17.37 -18.48 4.03
N ARG A 15 18.70 -18.40 4.23
CA ARG A 15 19.25 -17.85 5.47
C ARG A 15 18.87 -16.38 5.64
N ARG A 16 18.97 -15.57 4.59
CA ARG A 16 18.58 -14.16 4.61
C ARG A 16 17.09 -13.98 4.85
N ILE A 17 16.25 -14.77 4.18
CA ILE A 17 14.79 -14.74 4.41
C ILE A 17 14.45 -15.08 5.86
N LYS A 18 15.04 -16.16 6.41
CA LYS A 18 14.77 -16.56 7.80
C LYS A 18 15.20 -15.49 8.80
N LEU A 19 16.36 -14.86 8.59
CA LEU A 19 16.80 -13.75 9.43
C LEU A 19 15.84 -12.56 9.33
N ALA A 20 15.45 -12.16 8.11
CA ALA A 20 14.47 -11.09 7.92
C ALA A 20 13.13 -11.40 8.59
N LEU A 21 12.63 -12.64 8.46
CA LEU A 21 11.41 -13.10 9.12
C LEU A 21 11.51 -12.97 10.64
N VAL A 22 12.58 -13.51 11.24
CA VAL A 22 12.78 -13.45 12.70
C VAL A 22 12.85 -12.00 13.17
N LEU A 23 13.57 -11.14 12.44
CA LEU A 23 13.68 -9.71 12.77
C LEU A 23 12.33 -9.00 12.68
N VAL A 24 11.55 -9.24 11.62
CA VAL A 24 10.23 -8.62 11.44
C VAL A 24 9.26 -9.11 12.51
N VAL A 25 9.22 -10.40 12.81
CA VAL A 25 8.36 -10.96 13.86
C VAL A 25 8.76 -10.42 15.23
N ALA A 26 10.06 -10.39 15.56
CA ALA A 26 10.54 -9.83 16.81
C ALA A 26 10.19 -8.34 16.94
N ALA A 27 10.34 -7.56 15.86
CA ALA A 27 9.94 -6.16 15.83
C ALA A 27 8.43 -5.97 16.04
N LEU A 28 7.60 -6.78 15.37
CA LEU A 28 6.14 -6.73 15.54
C LEU A 28 5.71 -7.09 16.97
N LEU A 29 6.28 -8.15 17.54
CA LEU A 29 6.02 -8.54 18.93
C LEU A 29 6.49 -7.48 19.92
N GLY A 30 7.68 -6.89 19.69
CA GLY A 30 8.19 -5.79 20.48
C GLY A 30 7.27 -4.56 20.42
N LEU A 31 6.81 -4.18 19.22
CA LEU A 31 5.86 -3.09 19.05
C LEU A 31 4.53 -3.38 19.75
N ALA A 32 3.99 -4.59 19.64
CA ALA A 32 2.73 -4.97 20.29
C ALA A 32 2.84 -5.01 21.82
N ALA A 33 4.02 -5.34 22.36
CA ALA A 33 4.26 -5.34 23.80
C ALA A 33 4.46 -3.92 24.37
N LEU A 34 5.03 -3.00 23.57
CA LEU A 34 5.35 -1.64 24.00
C LEU A 34 4.23 -0.62 23.71
N PHE A 35 3.45 -0.85 22.65
CA PHE A 35 2.40 0.07 22.21
C PHE A 35 1.05 -0.64 22.25
N PRO A 36 0.08 -0.15 23.06
CA PRO A 36 -1.24 -0.72 23.08
C PRO A 36 -1.90 -0.55 21.72
N ALA A 37 -2.71 -1.53 21.32
CA ALA A 37 -3.46 -1.46 20.07
C ALA A 37 -4.41 -0.23 20.12
N PRO A 38 -4.43 0.62 19.07
CA PRO A 38 -5.30 1.79 19.01
C PRO A 38 -6.75 1.39 18.68
N LEU A 39 -7.35 0.59 19.56
CA LEU A 39 -8.73 0.14 19.42
C LEU A 39 -9.69 1.23 19.89
N GLN A 40 -10.80 1.37 19.17
CA GLN A 40 -11.91 2.21 19.61
C GLN A 40 -12.73 1.52 20.70
N VAL A 41 -13.65 2.26 21.30
CA VAL A 41 -14.67 1.69 22.19
C VAL A 41 -15.51 0.62 21.48
N PRO A 42 -16.10 -0.33 22.23
CA PRO A 42 -16.99 -1.34 21.67
C PRO A 42 -18.07 -0.71 20.77
N ALA A 43 -18.38 -1.38 19.66
CA ALA A 43 -19.36 -0.88 18.70
C ALA A 43 -20.74 -0.77 19.35
N ASP A 44 -21.39 0.39 19.16
CA ASP A 44 -22.75 0.67 19.60
C ASP A 44 -23.63 0.90 18.37
N ILE A 45 -24.68 0.10 18.20
CA ILE A 45 -25.60 0.17 17.06
C ILE A 45 -26.40 1.49 17.11
N SER A 46 -26.62 2.05 18.29
CA SER A 46 -27.37 3.30 18.47
C SER A 46 -26.54 4.55 18.17
N ARG A 47 -25.21 4.44 18.06
CA ARG A 47 -24.30 5.57 17.87
C ARG A 47 -23.15 5.24 16.91
N VAL A 48 -23.21 5.80 15.71
CA VAL A 48 -22.11 5.70 14.73
C VAL A 48 -21.04 6.75 15.03
N PRO A 49 -19.74 6.39 15.10
CA PRO A 49 -18.65 7.36 15.25
C PRO A 49 -18.59 8.36 14.09
N ASN A 50 -18.26 9.63 14.40
CA ASN A 50 -18.10 10.68 13.41
C ASN A 50 -16.77 11.44 13.65
N PRO A 51 -15.80 11.40 12.71
CA PRO A 51 -15.79 10.62 11.48
C PRO A 51 -15.54 9.12 11.72
N SER A 52 -16.20 8.28 10.94
CA SER A 52 -15.87 6.85 10.87
C SER A 52 -14.75 6.63 9.86
N LYS A 53 -13.52 6.41 10.36
CA LYS A 53 -12.32 6.17 9.54
C LYS A 53 -12.10 4.67 9.35
N SER A 54 -11.84 4.24 8.11
CA SER A 54 -11.45 2.87 7.78
C SER A 54 -10.03 2.53 8.24
N ALA A 55 -9.62 1.27 8.10
CA ALA A 55 -8.26 0.85 8.36
C ALA A 55 -7.25 1.67 7.53
N TRP A 56 -6.07 1.95 8.10
CA TRP A 56 -5.10 2.89 7.53
C TRP A 56 -4.72 2.61 6.07
N PHE A 57 -4.64 1.34 5.67
CA PHE A 57 -4.31 0.92 4.30
C PHE A 57 -5.48 1.05 3.30
N LEU A 58 -6.69 1.33 3.78
CA LEU A 58 -7.89 1.60 2.98
C LEU A 58 -8.28 3.09 2.96
N LEU A 59 -7.68 3.91 3.83
CA LEU A 59 -8.06 5.31 4.00
C LEU A 59 -7.98 6.13 2.73
N TRP A 60 -6.97 5.89 1.88
CA TRP A 60 -6.86 6.58 0.60
C TRP A 60 -8.06 6.32 -0.33
N MET A 61 -8.65 5.12 -0.29
CA MET A 61 -9.85 4.81 -1.08
C MET A 61 -11.06 5.54 -0.51
N GLN A 62 -11.20 5.53 0.82
CA GLN A 62 -12.27 6.25 1.50
C GLN A 62 -12.20 7.74 1.18
N GLU A 63 -11.01 8.34 1.25
CA GLU A 63 -10.78 9.73 0.91
C GLU A 63 -11.11 10.03 -0.56
N LEU A 64 -10.66 9.18 -1.49
CA LEU A 64 -10.96 9.36 -2.91
C LEU A 64 -12.47 9.32 -3.18
N VAL A 65 -13.16 8.31 -2.64
CA VAL A 65 -14.61 8.11 -2.86
C VAL A 65 -15.45 9.16 -2.13
N SER A 66 -14.91 9.83 -1.10
CA SER A 66 -15.58 10.93 -0.41
C SER A 66 -15.90 12.12 -1.32
N TYR A 67 -15.10 12.34 -2.38
CA TYR A 67 -15.36 13.40 -3.36
C TYR A 67 -16.46 13.02 -4.36
N SER A 68 -16.53 11.73 -4.73
CA SER A 68 -17.56 11.20 -5.61
C SER A 68 -17.55 9.67 -5.60
N GLY A 69 -18.73 9.07 -5.46
CA GLY A 69 -18.93 7.61 -5.54
C GLY A 69 -18.35 6.99 -6.81
N THR A 70 -18.39 7.74 -7.92
CA THR A 70 -17.90 7.29 -9.24
C THR A 70 -16.38 7.07 -9.28
N LEU A 71 -15.62 7.67 -8.37
CA LEU A 71 -14.15 7.51 -8.33
C LEU A 71 -13.72 6.09 -7.94
N ILE A 72 -14.64 5.24 -7.49
CA ILE A 72 -14.38 3.80 -7.35
C ILE A 72 -13.95 3.15 -8.67
N TYR A 73 -14.47 3.62 -9.82
CA TYR A 73 -14.09 3.10 -11.12
C TYR A 73 -12.62 3.41 -11.47
N LEU A 74 -12.06 4.49 -10.93
CA LEU A 74 -10.62 4.78 -11.09
C LEU A 74 -9.77 3.74 -10.34
N ILE A 75 -10.16 3.38 -9.11
CA ILE A 75 -9.48 2.33 -8.34
C ILE A 75 -9.57 0.99 -9.07
N LEU A 76 -10.76 0.63 -9.55
CA LEU A 76 -10.98 -0.60 -10.30
C LEU A 76 -10.20 -0.63 -11.61
N ALA A 77 -10.17 0.48 -12.35
CA ALA A 77 -9.42 0.59 -13.59
C ALA A 77 -7.91 0.46 -13.35
N LEU A 78 -7.39 1.09 -12.30
CA LEU A 78 -5.97 0.97 -11.92
C LEU A 78 -5.61 -0.46 -11.50
N GLY A 79 -6.46 -1.09 -10.69
CA GLY A 79 -6.30 -2.48 -10.29
C GLY A 79 -6.35 -3.44 -11.47
N LEU A 80 -7.31 -3.26 -12.38
CA LEU A 80 -7.44 -4.04 -13.60
C LEU A 80 -6.25 -3.84 -14.54
N PHE A 81 -5.76 -2.60 -14.67
CA PHE A 81 -4.56 -2.30 -15.44
C PHE A 81 -3.34 -3.08 -14.91
N PHE A 82 -3.09 -3.05 -13.60
CA PHE A 82 -1.97 -3.80 -13.01
C PHE A 82 -2.17 -5.31 -13.08
N PHE A 83 -3.41 -5.79 -12.97
CA PHE A 83 -3.73 -7.20 -13.13
C PHE A 83 -3.48 -7.69 -14.56
N LEU A 84 -3.85 -6.88 -15.56
CA LEU A 84 -3.66 -7.20 -16.98
C LEU A 84 -2.27 -6.85 -17.50
N LEU A 85 -1.45 -6.14 -16.71
CA LEU A 85 -0.15 -5.63 -17.12
C LEU A 85 0.75 -6.67 -17.82
N PRO A 86 0.89 -7.93 -17.36
CA PRO A 86 1.74 -8.91 -18.04
C PRO A 86 1.24 -9.33 -19.43
N PHE A 87 -0.03 -9.07 -19.74
CA PHE A 87 -0.69 -9.45 -20.99
C PHE A 87 -0.79 -8.28 -21.97
N LEU A 88 -0.37 -7.07 -21.60
CA LEU A 88 -0.46 -5.91 -22.47
C LEU A 88 0.61 -5.97 -23.57
N PRO A 89 0.29 -5.52 -24.80
CA PRO A 89 1.26 -5.45 -25.87
C PRO A 89 2.38 -4.47 -25.50
N GLY A 90 3.64 -4.88 -25.70
CA GLY A 90 4.81 -4.06 -25.40
C GLY A 90 5.33 -4.16 -23.95
N THR A 91 4.71 -4.97 -23.09
CA THR A 91 5.30 -5.31 -21.79
C THR A 91 6.21 -6.52 -21.93
N GLU A 92 7.52 -6.30 -21.94
CA GLU A 92 8.49 -7.40 -21.90
C GLU A 92 8.81 -7.78 -20.46
N ALA A 93 8.84 -9.09 -20.20
CA ALA A 93 9.25 -9.60 -18.90
C ALA A 93 10.70 -9.16 -18.63
N SER A 94 10.91 -8.41 -17.55
CA SER A 94 12.27 -7.99 -17.19
C SER A 94 13.11 -9.22 -16.90
N THR A 95 14.21 -9.38 -17.64
CA THR A 95 15.11 -10.52 -17.41
C THR A 95 15.83 -10.42 -16.07
N ARG A 96 15.90 -9.22 -15.47
CA ARG A 96 16.59 -8.94 -14.20
C ARG A 96 15.76 -7.98 -13.35
N ALA A 97 15.62 -8.30 -12.06
CA ALA A 97 15.09 -7.35 -11.08
C ALA A 97 16.02 -6.13 -10.99
N ARG A 98 15.63 -5.03 -11.65
CA ARG A 98 16.32 -3.74 -11.62
C ARG A 98 15.34 -2.69 -11.15
N TRP A 99 15.81 -1.75 -10.34
CA TRP A 99 15.03 -0.58 -9.99
C TRP A 99 15.01 0.38 -11.17
N PHE A 100 13.82 0.85 -11.53
CA PHE A 100 13.59 1.85 -12.59
C PHE A 100 14.29 1.55 -13.93
N PRO A 101 14.08 0.36 -14.52
CA PRO A 101 14.71 0.03 -15.79
C PRO A 101 14.07 0.87 -16.92
N ARG A 102 14.88 1.25 -17.91
CA ARG A 102 14.47 2.21 -18.95
C ARG A 102 13.36 1.67 -19.86
N ASP A 103 13.35 0.36 -20.06
CA ASP A 103 12.33 -0.40 -20.80
C ASP A 103 10.94 -0.36 -20.15
N GLN A 104 10.85 -0.01 -18.86
CA GLN A 104 9.58 0.00 -18.13
C GLN A 104 9.26 1.37 -17.52
N MET A 105 9.84 2.46 -18.04
CA MET A 105 9.67 3.80 -17.46
C MET A 105 8.20 4.22 -17.31
N ALA A 106 7.35 3.92 -18.30
CA ALA A 106 5.93 4.27 -18.22
C ALA A 106 5.23 3.58 -17.04
N VAL A 107 5.45 2.27 -16.89
CA VAL A 107 4.89 1.47 -15.77
C VAL A 107 5.45 1.93 -14.43
N ASN A 108 6.75 2.21 -14.37
CA ASN A 108 7.41 2.69 -13.15
C ASN A 108 6.88 4.06 -12.73
N LEU A 109 6.72 4.98 -13.68
CA LEU A 109 6.21 6.32 -13.42
C LEU A 109 4.75 6.25 -12.96
N LEU A 110 3.93 5.42 -13.60
CA LEU A 110 2.55 5.18 -13.18
C LEU A 110 2.47 4.56 -11.78
N THR A 111 3.30 3.54 -11.51
CA THR A 111 3.38 2.91 -10.19
C THR A 111 3.79 3.91 -9.11
N LEU A 112 4.79 4.75 -9.41
CA LEU A 112 5.26 5.78 -8.48
C LEU A 112 4.20 6.86 -8.26
N ALA A 113 3.53 7.30 -9.32
CA ALA A 113 2.44 8.28 -9.23
C ALA A 113 1.27 7.72 -8.40
N ALA A 114 0.88 6.47 -8.63
CA ALA A 114 -0.14 5.78 -7.84
C ALA A 114 0.27 5.66 -6.37
N PHE A 115 1.52 5.26 -6.10
CA PHE A 115 2.05 5.18 -4.74
C PHE A 115 2.02 6.54 -4.03
N VAL A 116 2.50 7.61 -4.68
CA VAL A 116 2.48 8.96 -4.14
C VAL A 116 1.04 9.42 -3.89
N ALA A 117 0.12 9.18 -4.82
CA ALA A 117 -1.29 9.51 -4.65
C ALA A 117 -1.92 8.78 -3.44
N ILE A 118 -1.66 7.47 -3.29
CA ILE A 118 -2.12 6.67 -2.15
C ILE A 118 -1.60 7.25 -0.83
N VAL A 119 -0.31 7.58 -0.75
CA VAL A 119 0.30 8.16 0.46
C VAL A 119 -0.29 9.52 0.78
N LEU A 120 -0.44 10.40 -0.21
CA LEU A 120 -1.01 11.74 -0.03
C LEU A 120 -2.47 11.66 0.44
N LEU A 121 -3.30 10.86 -0.23
CA LEU A 121 -4.72 10.69 0.15
C LEU A 121 -4.85 10.06 1.55
N THR A 122 -3.99 9.09 1.89
CA THR A 122 -3.94 8.53 3.25
C THR A 122 -3.58 9.60 4.27
N GLY A 123 -2.59 10.45 3.97
CA GLY A 123 -2.20 11.57 4.83
C GLY A 123 -3.33 12.58 5.02
N VAL A 124 -4.03 12.96 3.94
CA VAL A 124 -5.20 13.83 4.00
C VAL A 124 -6.29 13.23 4.90
N ALA A 125 -6.64 11.95 4.69
CA ALA A 125 -7.63 11.25 5.48
C ALA A 125 -7.27 11.14 6.97
N LEU A 126 -6.00 10.88 7.27
CA LEU A 126 -5.51 10.73 8.64
C LEU A 126 -5.55 12.06 9.38
N PHE A 127 -4.98 13.12 8.81
CA PHE A 127 -4.64 14.34 9.55
C PHE A 127 -5.59 15.51 9.31
N PHE A 128 -6.29 15.57 8.17
CA PHE A 128 -7.07 16.74 7.76
C PHE A 128 -8.58 16.49 7.69
N ARG A 129 -9.06 15.27 8.00
CA ARG A 129 -10.50 14.94 8.03
C ARG A 129 -11.05 14.91 9.46
N GLY A 130 -11.98 15.83 9.73
CA GLY A 130 -12.72 15.99 10.98
C GLY A 130 -14.17 15.51 10.89
N GLU A 131 -15.04 16.06 11.75
CA GLU A 131 -16.47 15.71 11.79
C GLU A 131 -17.16 15.91 10.42
N ASN A 132 -18.09 15.01 10.09
CA ASN A 132 -18.80 14.97 8.80
C ASN A 132 -17.85 14.88 7.59
N TRP A 133 -16.64 14.35 7.79
CA TRP A 133 -15.58 14.31 6.79
C TRP A 133 -15.16 15.70 6.29
N ALA A 134 -15.42 16.76 7.06
CA ALA A 134 -15.00 18.12 6.72
C ALA A 134 -13.47 18.23 6.72
N PHE A 135 -12.94 19.04 5.80
CA PHE A 135 -11.52 19.38 5.81
C PHE A 135 -11.24 20.37 6.94
N VAL A 136 -10.32 20.01 7.83
CA VAL A 136 -9.92 20.81 8.98
C VAL A 136 -8.40 20.98 8.98
N LEU A 137 -7.93 22.17 9.36
CA LEU A 137 -6.51 22.39 9.56
C LEU A 137 -6.13 21.86 10.95
N PRO A 138 -5.08 21.03 11.07
CA PRO A 138 -4.69 20.43 12.33
C PRO A 138 -3.98 21.41 13.29
N PHE A 139 -3.91 22.70 12.97
CA PHE A 139 -3.32 23.79 13.75
C PHE A 139 -4.09 25.11 13.57
#